data_AF-A0A9P3V0W2-F1
#
_entry.id   AF-A0A9P3V0W2-F1
#
_cell.length_a   1.000
_cell.length_b   1.000
_cell.length_c   1.000
_cell.angle_alpha   90.00
_cell.angle_beta   90.00
_cell.angle_gamma   90.00
#
_symmetry.space_group_name_H-M   'P 1'
#
loop_
_entity.id
_entity.type
_entity.pdbx_description
1 polymer ?
#
loop_
_entity_poly.entity_id
_entity_poly.type
_entity_poly.pdbx_seq_one_letter_code
_entity_poly.pdbx_strand_id
1 'polypeptide(L)'
;MEGNLNIPVVLRALNSASVVENALIAAVPAEVSAPARSYISATLDQTTAAMGNTSTSEGNRLTDVRNDAMFSLLDACGLPR
;
A
#
# COMPACT_ATOMS: atom_id res chain seq x y z
N MET A 1 14.45 12.72 -13.62
CA MET A 1 14.87 12.05 -12.37
C MET A 1 15.65 10.84 -12.78
N GLU A 2 16.88 10.66 -12.29
CA GLU A 2 17.59 9.39 -12.45
C GLU A 2 16.74 8.28 -11.83
N GLY A 3 16.51 7.20 -12.58
CA GLY A 3 15.59 6.10 -12.24
C GLY A 3 16.11 5.18 -11.12
N ASN A 4 16.82 5.75 -10.14
CA ASN A 4 17.35 4.99 -9.01
C ASN A 4 16.27 4.80 -7.95
N LEU A 5 16.22 3.60 -7.38
CA LEU A 5 15.31 3.24 -6.32
C LEU A 5 15.48 4.15 -5.10
N ASN A 6 14.38 4.78 -4.65
CA ASN A 6 14.38 5.52 -3.38
C ASN A 6 14.18 4.54 -2.21
N ILE A 7 15.30 3.99 -1.71
CA ILE A 7 15.30 2.98 -0.64
C ILE A 7 14.51 3.44 0.60
N PRO A 8 14.69 4.66 1.14
CA PRO A 8 13.90 5.12 2.28
C PRO A 8 12.38 5.10 2.06
N VAL A 9 11.92 5.44 0.85
CA VAL A 9 10.49 5.42 0.51
C VAL A 9 9.96 3.98 0.45
N VAL A 10 10.70 3.07 -0.17
CA VAL A 10 10.32 1.64 -0.22
C VAL A 10 10.27 1.04 1.19
N LEU A 11 11.26 1.30 2.03
CA LEU A 11 11.27 0.81 3.41
C LEU A 11 10.10 1.35 4.23
N ARG A 12 9.73 2.63 4.03
CA ARG A 12 8.55 3.22 4.68
C ARG A 12 7.27 2.50 4.25
N ALA A 13 7.12 2.23 2.96
CA ALA A 13 5.96 1.53 2.42
C ALA A 13 5.86 0.10 2.98
N LEU A 14 6.95 -0.67 2.98
CA LEU A 14 7.01 -2.00 3.58
C LEU A 14 6.68 -1.97 5.08
N ASN A 15 7.25 -1.03 5.84
CA ASN A 15 6.93 -0.86 7.25
C ASN A 15 5.44 -0.56 7.46
N SER A 16 4.84 0.31 6.63
CA SER A 16 3.42 0.64 6.72
C SER A 16 2.52 -0.59 6.49
N ALA A 17 2.83 -1.41 5.48
CA ALA A 17 2.10 -2.65 5.21
C ALA A 17 2.22 -3.63 6.38
N SER A 18 3.44 -3.81 6.92
CA SER A 18 3.67 -4.66 8.10
C SER A 18 2.91 -4.18 9.34
N VAL A 19 2.84 -2.87 9.58
CA VAL A 19 2.07 -2.32 10.71
C VAL A 19 0.57 -2.60 10.55
N VAL A 20 0.03 -2.41 9.34
CA VAL A 20 -1.39 -2.73 9.07
C VAL A 20 -1.64 -4.22 9.22
N GLU A 21 -0.80 -5.09 8.68
CA GLU A 21 -0.92 -6.55 8.81
C GLU A 21 -0.92 -6.97 10.30
N ASN A 22 -0.02 -6.42 11.12
CA ASN A 22 0.02 -6.71 12.56
C ASN A 22 -1.21 -6.19 13.31
N ALA A 23 -1.92 -5.19 12.79
CA ALA A 23 -3.15 -4.69 13.38
C ALA A 23 -4.39 -5.54 13.01
N LEU A 24 -4.29 -6.41 11.99
CA LEU A 24 -5.40 -7.27 11.53
C LEU A 24 -5.61 -8.51 12.41
N ILE A 25 -6.03 -8.27 13.65
CA ILE A 25 -6.45 -9.32 14.59
C ILE A 25 -7.89 -9.77 14.33
N ALA A 26 -8.29 -10.91 14.91
CA ALA A 26 -9.64 -11.47 14.74
C ALA A 26 -10.79 -10.55 15.19
N ALA A 27 -10.52 -9.55 16.03
CA ALA A 27 -11.50 -8.56 16.47
C ALA A 27 -11.74 -7.43 15.44
N VAL A 28 -10.92 -7.32 14.39
CA VAL A 28 -11.11 -6.31 13.34
C VAL A 28 -12.31 -6.72 12.48
N PRO A 29 -13.31 -5.83 12.30
CA PRO A 29 -14.48 -6.14 11.48
C PRO A 29 -14.13 -6.48 10.04
N ALA A 30 -14.98 -7.27 9.38
CA ALA A 30 -14.76 -7.72 8.00
C ALA A 30 -14.68 -6.52 7.03
N GLU A 31 -15.52 -5.52 7.26
CA GLU A 31 -15.59 -4.27 6.50
C GLU A 31 -14.31 -3.42 6.56
N VAL A 32 -13.50 -3.57 7.62
CA VAL A 32 -12.19 -2.90 7.75
C VAL A 32 -11.05 -3.82 7.30
N SER A 33 -11.12 -5.12 7.63
CA SER A 33 -10.05 -6.07 7.30
C SER A 33 -9.93 -6.33 5.80
N ALA A 34 -11.03 -6.34 5.04
CA ALA A 34 -10.99 -6.49 3.58
C ALA A 34 -10.23 -5.34 2.87
N PRO A 35 -10.57 -4.05 3.06
CA PRO A 35 -9.82 -2.95 2.45
C PRO A 35 -8.39 -2.84 3.01
N ALA A 36 -8.15 -3.21 4.27
CA ALA A 36 -6.80 -3.26 4.82
C ALA A 36 -5.91 -4.28 4.09
N ARG A 37 -6.42 -5.49 3.82
CA ARG A 37 -5.71 -6.50 3.02
C ARG A 37 -5.45 -6.00 1.59
N SER A 38 -6.41 -5.29 0.99
CA SER A 38 -6.21 -4.68 -0.33
C SER A 38 -5.09 -3.63 -0.31
N TYR A 39 -5.05 -2.77 0.71
CA TYR A 39 -3.97 -1.79 0.90
C TYR A 39 -2.60 -2.47 1.06
N ILE A 40 -2.52 -3.54 1.87
CA ILE A 40 -1.29 -4.32 2.07
C ILE A 40 -0.82 -4.89 0.73
N SER A 41 -1.67 -5.61 0.00
CA SER A 41 -1.32 -6.20 -1.30
C SER A 41 -0.87 -5.15 -2.30
N ALA A 42 -1.63 -4.06 -2.48
CA ALA A 42 -1.26 -3.00 -3.41
C ALA A 42 0.06 -2.31 -3.05
N THR A 43 0.35 -2.16 -1.76
CA THR A 43 1.63 -1.61 -1.28
C THR A 43 2.79 -2.56 -1.58
N LEU A 44 2.61 -3.87 -1.38
CA LEU A 44 3.62 -4.88 -1.70
C LEU A 44 3.87 -4.99 -3.22
N ASP A 45 2.83 -4.91 -4.03
CA ASP A 45 2.94 -4.93 -5.49
C ASP A 45 3.71 -3.71 -6.00
N GLN A 46 3.36 -2.51 -5.53
CA GLN A 46 4.03 -1.28 -5.92
C GLN A 46 5.51 -1.27 -5.49
N THR A 47 5.81 -1.71 -4.26
CA THR A 47 7.20 -1.78 -3.77
C THR A 47 8.02 -2.83 -4.51
N THR A 48 7.43 -3.99 -4.83
CA THR A 48 8.06 -5.03 -5.66
C THR A 48 8.37 -4.51 -7.06
N ALA A 49 7.42 -3.84 -7.70
CA ALA A 49 7.63 -3.23 -9.02
C ALA A 49 8.75 -2.18 -9.00
N ALA A 50 8.76 -1.31 -7.99
CA ALA A 50 9.80 -0.29 -7.82
C ALA A 50 11.20 -0.92 -7.68
N MET A 51 11.33 -2.00 -6.92
CA MET A 51 12.61 -2.73 -6.77
C MET A 51 12.99 -3.52 -8.04
N GLY A 52 12.02 -3.98 -8.82
CA GLY A 52 12.21 -4.79 -10.02
C GLY A 52 12.55 -4.02 -11.30
N ASN A 53 12.95 -2.76 -11.21
CA ASN A 53 13.24 -1.89 -12.37
C ASN A 53 12.06 -1.81 -13.38
N THR A 54 10.84 -1.87 -12.86
CA THR A 54 9.61 -1.72 -13.66
C THR A 54 9.56 -0.33 -14.30
N SER A 55 8.91 -0.23 -15.47
CA SER A 55 8.72 1.06 -16.16
C SER A 55 8.05 2.11 -15.26
N THR A 56 8.43 3.38 -15.41
CA THR A 56 7.82 4.49 -14.64
C THR A 56 6.30 4.54 -14.82
N SER A 57 5.79 4.26 -16.02
CA SER A 57 4.35 4.23 -16.29
C SER A 57 3.62 3.19 -15.46
N GLU A 58 4.22 2.01 -15.28
CA GLU A 58 3.63 0.94 -14.48
C GLU A 58 3.78 1.23 -12.98
N GLY A 59 4.91 1.81 -12.56
CA GLY A 59 5.07 2.32 -11.19
C GLY A 59 4.03 3.38 -10.81
N ASN A 60 3.68 4.27 -11.75
CA ASN A 60 2.60 5.25 -11.55
C ASN A 60 1.23 4.57 -11.44
N ARG A 61 0.92 3.64 -12.35
CA ARG A 61 -0.34 2.86 -12.28
C ARG A 61 -0.50 2.15 -10.93
N LEU A 62 0.56 1.51 -10.43
CA LEU A 62 0.54 0.82 -9.12
C LEU A 62 0.47 1.81 -7.95
N THR A 63 0.99 3.03 -8.12
CA THR A 63 0.83 4.11 -7.14
C THR A 63 -0.63 4.52 -7.01
N ASP A 64 -1.34 4.65 -8.13
CA ASP A 64 -2.77 4.98 -8.15
C ASP A 64 -3.60 3.87 -7.49
N VAL A 65 -3.34 2.60 -7.84
CA VAL A 65 -3.99 1.44 -7.21
C VAL A 65 -3.76 1.42 -5.69
N ARG A 66 -2.52 1.68 -5.23
CA ARG A 66 -2.23 1.77 -3.79
C ARG A 66 -3.00 2.91 -3.12
N ASN A 67 -3.07 4.08 -3.78
CA ASN A 67 -3.80 5.23 -3.24
C ASN A 67 -5.30 4.93 -3.12
N ASP A 68 -5.92 4.32 -4.12
CA ASP A 68 -7.33 3.95 -4.09
C ASP A 68 -7.63 2.93 -2.97
N ALA A 69 -6.74 1.95 -2.77
CA ALA A 69 -6.84 1.00 -1.67
C ALA A 69 -6.67 1.68 -0.29
N MET A 70 -5.72 2.63 -0.19
CA MET A 70 -5.53 3.43 1.02
C MET A 70 -6.78 4.27 1.32
N PHE A 71 -7.35 4.96 0.34
CA PHE A 71 -8.56 5.75 0.54
C PHE A 71 -9.77 4.89 0.92
N SER A 72 -9.88 3.69 0.35
CA SER A 72 -10.93 2.74 0.72
C SER A 72 -10.78 2.26 2.16
N LEU A 73 -9.54 2.03 2.62
CA LEU A 73 -9.25 1.71 4.02
C LEU A 73 -9.59 2.88 4.95
N LEU A 74 -9.20 4.11 4.60
CA LEU A 74 -9.53 5.30 5.39
C LEU A 74 -11.04 5.49 5.53
N ASP A 75 -11.79 5.30 4.44
CA ASP A 75 -13.25 5.39 4.42
C ASP A 75 -13.90 4.31 5.32
N ALA A 76 -13.43 3.06 5.23
CA ALA A 76 -13.88 1.98 6.10
C ALA A 76 -13.58 2.23 7.60
N CYS A 77 -12.51 2.96 7.90
CA CYS A 77 -12.18 3.42 9.24
C CYS A 77 -12.95 4.68 9.69
N GLY A 78 -13.80 5.26 8.83
CA GLY A 78 -14.54 6.49 9.11
C GLY A 78 -13.67 7.74 9.20
N LEU A 79 -12.48 7.72 8.58
CA LEU A 79 -11.53 8.83 8.60
C LEU A 79 -11.79 9.79 7.43
N PRO A 80 -11.67 11.10 7.64
CA PRO A 80 -11.78 12.08 6.57
C PRO A 80 -10.63 11.95 5.55
N ARG A 81 -10.92 12.35 4.31
CA ARG A 81 -9.96 12.36 3.18
C ARG A 81 -8.99 13.54 3.26
#